data_AF-A0A6L5QWW8-F1
#
_entry.id   AF-A0A6L5QWW8-F1
#
_cell.length_a   1.000
_cell.length_b   1.000
_cell.length_c   1.000
_cell.angle_alpha   90.00
_cell.angle_beta   90.00
_cell.angle_gamma   90.00
#
_symmetry.space_group_name_H-M   'P 1'
#
loop_
_entity.id
_entity.type
_entity.pdbx_description
1 polymer ?
#
loop_
_entity_poly.entity_id
_entity_poly.type
_entity_poly.pdbx_seq_one_letter_code
_entity_poly.pdbx_strand_id
1 'polypeptide(L)'
;MLAHICPECDGEFFASRADAITCGPRCRQRAKRRRDAATLAARDARIRALVALQSATIREGMALLDMDAVRPELERLGAELDALLGA
;
A
#
# COMPACT_ATOMS: atom_id res chain seq x y z
N MET A 1 -28.94 29.04 25.25
CA MET A 1 -27.63 28.44 24.91
C MET A 1 -27.84 26.95 24.71
N LEU A 2 -27.52 26.39 23.54
CA LEU A 2 -27.57 24.95 23.32
C LEU A 2 -26.30 24.31 23.90
N ALA A 3 -26.47 23.35 24.80
CA ALA A 3 -25.39 22.48 25.24
C ALA A 3 -25.09 21.46 24.13
N HIS A 4 -23.82 21.24 23.83
CA HIS A 4 -23.35 20.26 22.86
C HIS A 4 -22.72 19.07 23.58
N ILE A 5 -22.81 17.88 22.99
CA ILE A 5 -22.12 16.68 23.51
C ILE A 5 -20.80 16.50 22.76
N CYS A 6 -19.70 16.36 23.50
CA CYS A 6 -18.39 16.13 22.89
C CYS A 6 -18.26 14.67 22.40
N PRO A 7 -17.98 14.42 21.11
CA PRO A 7 -17.91 13.07 20.54
C PRO A 7 -16.66 12.26 20.99
N GLU A 8 -15.80 12.86 21.81
CA GLU A 8 -14.55 12.24 22.27
C GLU A 8 -14.62 11.79 23.74
N CYS A 9 -15.60 12.29 24.49
CA CYS A 9 -15.70 12.03 25.93
C CYS A 9 -17.13 12.07 26.47
N ASP A 10 -18.13 12.24 25.60
CA ASP A 10 -19.56 12.32 25.90
C ASP A 10 -19.96 13.41 26.92
N GLY A 11 -19.05 14.34 27.19
CA GLY A 11 -19.28 15.44 28.12
C GLY A 11 -20.03 16.59 27.46
N GLU A 12 -20.98 17.16 28.20
CA GLU A 12 -21.64 18.41 27.83
C GLU A 12 -20.63 19.57 27.81
N PHE A 13 -20.73 20.43 26.81
CA PHE A 13 -19.96 21.66 26.73
C PHE A 13 -20.71 22.77 26.01
N PHE A 14 -20.33 23.99 26.33
CA PHE A 14 -20.78 25.18 25.62
C PHE A 14 -19.77 25.53 24.53
N ALA A 15 -20.24 25.55 23.30
CA ALA A 15 -19.42 25.89 22.14
C ALA A 15 -19.00 27.36 22.23
N SER A 16 -17.69 27.63 22.31
CA SER A 16 -17.15 29.00 22.31
C SER A 16 -17.18 29.67 20.93
N ARG A 17 -17.40 28.88 19.88
CA ARG A 17 -17.54 29.29 18.48
C ARG A 17 -18.58 28.40 17.81
N ALA A 18 -19.20 28.89 16.75
CA ALA A 18 -20.21 28.14 16.00
C ALA A 18 -19.69 26.79 15.43
N ASP A 19 -18.38 26.68 15.18
CA ASP A 19 -17.72 25.51 14.60
C ASP A 19 -17.06 24.58 15.64
N ALA A 20 -17.26 24.82 16.95
CA ALA A 20 -16.60 24.03 17.98
C ALA A 20 -17.20 22.61 18.06
N ILE A 21 -16.42 21.61 17.62
CA ILE A 21 -16.84 20.19 17.62
C ILE A 21 -16.53 19.47 18.95
N THR A 22 -15.53 19.93 19.70
CA THR A 22 -15.04 19.23 20.91
C THR A 22 -14.93 20.18 22.11
N CYS A 23 -15.14 19.65 23.32
CA CYS A 23 -15.20 20.44 24.56
C CYS A 23 -13.90 21.13 24.98
N GLY A 24 -12.74 20.76 24.42
CA GLY A 24 -11.48 21.38 24.82
C GLY A 24 -10.24 20.85 24.10
N PRO A 25 -9.05 21.39 24.43
CA PRO A 25 -7.78 21.02 23.77
C PRO A 25 -7.46 19.53 23.81
N ARG A 26 -7.74 18.86 24.95
CA ARG A 26 -7.50 17.42 25.11
C ARG A 26 -8.35 16.60 24.14
N CYS A 27 -9.64 16.91 24.03
CA CYS A 27 -10.54 16.22 23.11
C CYS A 27 -10.22 16.56 21.64
N ARG A 28 -9.82 17.80 21.33
CA ARG A 28 -9.25 18.13 20.00
C ARG A 28 -8.07 17.24 19.64
N GLN A 29 -7.17 17.01 20.60
CA GLN A 29 -6.00 16.16 20.38
C GLN A 29 -6.38 14.68 20.21
N ARG A 30 -7.37 14.16 20.96
CA ARG A 30 -7.91 12.81 20.74
C ARG A 30 -8.51 12.65 19.35
N ALA A 31 -9.37 13.58 18.94
CA ALA A 31 -9.97 13.60 17.60
C ALA A 31 -8.90 13.63 16.50
N LYS A 32 -7.85 14.45 16.68
CA LYS A 32 -6.69 14.48 15.77
C LYS A 32 -5.99 13.13 15.71
N ARG A 33 -5.64 12.52 16.85
CA ARG A 33 -4.97 11.21 16.88
C ARG A 33 -5.79 10.11 16.21
N ARG A 34 -7.12 10.10 16.40
CA ARG A 34 -8.01 9.14 15.71
C ARG A 34 -7.96 9.31 14.18
N ARG A 35 -8.02 10.56 13.69
CA ARG A 35 -7.91 10.84 12.24
C ARG A 35 -6.53 10.49 11.68
N ASP A 36 -5.47 10.81 12.43
CA ASP A 36 -4.09 10.49 12.05
C ASP A 36 -3.91 8.97 11.97
N ALA A 37 -4.46 8.20 12.94
CA ALA A 37 -4.41 6.74 12.93
C ALA A 37 -5.15 6.13 11.74
N ALA A 38 -6.35 6.62 11.42
CA ALA A 38 -7.10 6.18 10.24
C ALA A 38 -6.33 6.48 8.94
N THR A 39 -5.70 7.66 8.86
CA THR A 39 -4.87 8.06 7.71
C THR A 39 -3.64 7.18 7.57
N LEU A 40 -2.98 6.86 8.69
CA LEU A 40 -1.81 5.98 8.71
C LEU A 40 -2.17 4.56 8.25
N ALA A 41 -3.29 4.02 8.72
CA ALA A 41 -3.79 2.70 8.30
C ALA A 41 -4.07 2.66 6.78
N ALA A 42 -4.71 3.70 6.23
CA ALA A 42 -4.97 3.80 4.80
C ALA A 42 -3.67 3.90 3.98
N ARG A 43 -2.67 4.63 4.48
CA ARG A 43 -1.34 4.73 3.85
C ARG A 43 -0.60 3.39 3.88
N ASP A 44 -0.62 2.68 5.00
CA ASP A 44 0.03 1.37 5.12
C ASP A 44 -0.60 0.35 4.16
N ALA A 45 -1.94 0.31 4.08
CA ALA A 45 -2.66 -0.53 3.13
C ALA A 45 -2.26 -0.24 1.67
N ARG A 46 -2.14 1.04 1.29
CA ARG A 46 -1.68 1.45 -0.04
C ARG A 46 -0.24 1.00 -0.31
N ILE A 47 0.67 1.18 0.64
CA ILE A 47 2.07 0.78 0.49
C ILE A 47 2.17 -0.73 0.29
N ARG A 48 1.45 -1.52 1.09
CA ARG A 48 1.42 -2.98 0.93
C ARG A 48 0.91 -3.42 -0.43
N ALA A 49 -0.15 -2.77 -0.94
CA ALA A 49 -0.67 -3.06 -2.27
C ALA A 49 0.36 -2.75 -3.38
N LEU A 50 1.07 -1.62 -3.26
CA LEU A 50 2.13 -1.25 -4.21
C LEU A 50 3.31 -2.24 -4.18
N VAL A 51 3.75 -2.64 -2.98
CA VAL A 51 4.82 -3.63 -2.83
C VAL A 51 4.40 -4.97 -3.44
N ALA A 52 3.17 -5.44 -3.18
CA ALA A 52 2.67 -6.68 -3.75
C ALA A 52 2.63 -6.64 -5.29
N LEU A 53 2.17 -5.53 -5.87
CA LEU A 53 2.17 -5.34 -7.32
C LEU A 53 3.59 -5.38 -7.88
N GLN A 54 4.51 -4.62 -7.29
CA GLN A 54 5.89 -4.56 -7.75
C GLN A 54 6.60 -5.92 -7.62
N SER A 55 6.37 -6.65 -6.53
CA SER A 55 6.89 -8.01 -6.37
C SER A 55 6.33 -8.98 -7.42
N ALA A 56 5.07 -8.86 -7.80
CA ALA A 56 4.49 -9.66 -8.88
C ALA A 56 5.18 -9.34 -10.22
N THR A 57 5.30 -8.07 -10.58
CA THR A 57 5.98 -7.64 -11.81
C THR A 57 7.44 -8.09 -11.85
N ILE A 58 8.17 -8.00 -10.73
CA ILE A 58 9.55 -8.50 -10.67
C ILE A 58 9.61 -10.01 -10.94
N ARG A 59 8.70 -10.80 -10.34
CA ARG A 59 8.65 -12.25 -10.59
C ARG A 59 8.36 -12.58 -12.05
N GLU A 60 7.42 -11.88 -12.66
CA GLU A 60 7.09 -12.05 -14.09
C GLU A 60 8.29 -11.70 -14.98
N GLY A 61 8.96 -10.57 -14.71
CA GLY A 61 10.16 -10.17 -15.43
C GLY A 61 11.30 -11.18 -15.28
N MET A 62 11.50 -11.71 -14.07
CA MET A 62 12.51 -12.75 -13.83
C MET A 62 12.20 -14.05 -14.58
N ALA A 63 10.92 -14.44 -14.69
CA ALA A 63 10.53 -15.62 -15.46
C ALA A 63 10.80 -15.45 -16.97
N LEU A 64 10.65 -14.24 -17.51
CA LEU A 64 11.00 -13.95 -18.90
C LEU A 64 12.50 -13.96 -19.17
N LEU A 65 13.30 -13.65 -18.15
CA LEU A 65 14.76 -13.62 -18.21
C LEU A 65 15.40 -14.95 -17.78
N ASP A 66 14.60 -16.00 -17.56
CA ASP A 66 15.10 -17.30 -17.18
C ASP A 66 15.80 -17.99 -18.36
N MET A 67 17.05 -17.59 -18.58
CA MET A 67 17.92 -18.15 -19.61
C MET A 67 18.20 -19.63 -19.39
N ASP A 68 18.06 -20.14 -18.16
CA ASP A 68 18.20 -21.57 -17.86
C ASP A 68 17.02 -22.37 -18.45
N ALA A 69 15.82 -21.77 -18.53
CA ALA A 69 14.67 -22.38 -19.19
C ALA A 69 14.82 -22.43 -20.73
N VAL A 70 15.50 -21.45 -21.33
CA VAL A 70 15.69 -21.36 -22.80
C VAL A 70 16.95 -22.08 -23.28
N ARG A 71 17.93 -22.30 -22.38
CA ARG A 71 19.22 -22.95 -22.70
C ARG A 71 19.10 -24.32 -23.39
N PRO A 72 18.26 -25.28 -22.93
CA PRO A 72 18.16 -26.59 -23.58
C PRO A 72 17.68 -26.50 -25.03
N GLU A 73 16.76 -25.57 -25.32
CA GLU A 73 16.23 -25.35 -26.67
C GLU A 73 17.27 -24.68 -27.57
N LEU A 74 18.05 -23.74 -27.03
CA LEU A 74 19.17 -23.14 -27.76
C LEU A 74 20.27 -24.17 -28.06
N GLU A 75 20.58 -25.06 -27.12
CA GLU A 75 21.52 -26.17 -27.32
C GLU A 75 21.03 -27.15 -28.40
N ARG A 76 19.73 -27.49 -28.38
CA ARG A 76 19.10 -28.32 -29.42
C ARG A 76 19.21 -27.67 -30.81
N LEU A 77 18.85 -26.39 -30.91
CA LEU A 77 18.92 -25.64 -32.17
C LEU A 77 20.36 -25.49 -32.67
N GLY A 78 21.33 -25.30 -31.77
CA GLY A 78 22.75 -25.28 -32.10
C GLY A 78 23.21 -26.60 -32.71
N ALA A 79 22.89 -27.73 -32.08
CA ALA A 79 23.24 -29.05 -32.59
C ALA A 79 22.59 -29.37 -33.95
N GLU A 80 21.34 -28.94 -34.16
CA GLU A 80 20.66 -29.06 -35.46
C GLU A 80 21.34 -28.22 -36.55
N LEU A 81 21.80 -27.01 -36.21
CA LEU A 81 22.50 -26.14 -37.13
C LEU A 81 23.87 -26.72 -37.52
N ASP A 82 24.62 -27.24 -36.55
CA ASP A 82 25.92 -27.87 -36.79
C ASP A 82 25.79 -29.10 -37.71
N ALA A 83 24.75 -29.92 -37.49
CA ALA A 83 24.44 -31.07 -38.35
C ALA A 83 24.08 -30.67 -39.80
N LEU A 84 23.40 -29.53 -39.99
CA LEU A 84 23.08 -28.99 -41.32
C LEU A 84 24.29 -28.38 -42.02
N LEU A 85 25.22 -27.81 -41.26
CA LEU A 85 26.41 -27.15 -41.77
C LEU A 85 27.60 -28.11 -41.98
N GLY A 86 27.48 -29.36 -41.52
CA GLY A 86 28.48 -30.41 -41.74
C GLY A 86 29.77 -30.24 -40.93
N ALA A 87 29.68 -29.58 -39.76
CA ALA A 87 30.75 -29.48 -38.77
C ALA A 87 30.80 -30.72 -37.85
#